data_AF-A0A1C7M1W0-F1
#
_entry.id   AF-A0A1C7M1W0-F1
#
_cell.length_a   1.000
_cell.length_b   1.000
_cell.length_c   1.000
_cell.angle_alpha   90.00
_cell.angle_beta   90.00
_cell.angle_gamma   90.00
#
_symmetry.space_group_name_H-M   'P 1'
#
loop_
_entity.id
_entity.type
_entity.pdbx_description
1 polymer ?
#
loop_
_entity_poly.entity_id
_entity_poly.type
_entity_poly.pdbx_seq_one_letter_code
_entity_poly.pdbx_strand_id
1 'polypeptide(L)'
;MGLGREGRLAQLVNMHVDIFFEIVVKLEPIDVLHLSRLSKKFRSTLMSKPAEYVWKAARLNIPDFPDCPPNLPEPRYAALIFGRHCDTCGVGSASKVDYALRASYSVKQGKTLKTEQYKNVDDQIFKLLPIAEPECHDDNEHDAQDFYYKPEFERIADQYMALRPDEEGFPRFVEEHKTIATMRHQHNKQLLDWIQRRHTSCSQQFAVGIPSRDVLER
;
A
#
# COMPACT_ATOMS: atom_id res chain seq x y z
N MET A 1 -9.30 -34.79 31.65
CA MET A 1 -8.83 -33.79 30.65
C MET A 1 -10.06 -33.13 30.07
N GLY A 2 -10.32 -31.87 30.41
CA GLY A 2 -11.53 -31.17 29.99
C GLY A 2 -11.43 -30.72 28.53
N LEU A 3 -12.38 -31.15 27.71
CA LEU A 3 -12.62 -30.58 26.38
C LEU A 3 -13.05 -29.12 26.58
N GLY A 4 -12.12 -28.19 26.38
CA GLY A 4 -12.45 -26.76 26.31
C GLY A 4 -13.48 -26.55 25.22
N ARG A 5 -14.50 -25.72 25.48
CA ARG A 5 -15.52 -25.37 24.48
C ARG A 5 -14.81 -24.74 23.30
N GLU A 6 -14.77 -25.44 22.17
CA GLU A 6 -14.24 -24.88 20.93
C GLU A 6 -15.00 -23.59 20.61
N GLY A 7 -14.27 -22.50 20.37
CA GLY A 7 -14.88 -21.23 19.98
C GLY A 7 -15.65 -21.39 18.67
N ARG A 8 -16.68 -20.56 18.44
CA ARG A 8 -17.54 -20.64 17.24
C ARG A 8 -16.78 -20.63 15.90
N LEU A 9 -15.55 -20.09 15.88
CA LEU A 9 -14.69 -20.02 14.70
C LEU A 9 -13.76 -21.23 14.51
N ALA A 10 -13.72 -22.18 15.45
CA ALA A 10 -12.85 -23.35 15.38
C ALA A 10 -13.13 -24.21 14.13
N GLN A 11 -14.40 -24.28 13.72
CA GLN A 11 -14.81 -25.00 12.51
C GLN A 11 -14.27 -24.36 11.23
N LEU A 12 -14.21 -23.02 11.15
CA LEU A 12 -13.60 -22.31 10.02
C LEU A 12 -12.09 -22.56 9.95
N VAL A 13 -11.43 -22.64 11.10
CA VAL A 13 -9.99 -22.92 11.19
C VAL A 13 -9.68 -24.35 10.73
N ASN A 14 -10.57 -25.32 10.95
CA ASN A 14 -10.35 -26.74 10.65
C ASN A 14 -10.98 -27.22 9.33
N MET A 15 -11.59 -26.32 8.56
CA MET A 15 -12.18 -26.60 7.26
C MET A 15 -11.12 -26.89 6.19
N HIS A 16 -11.51 -27.60 5.12
CA HIS A 16 -10.67 -27.74 3.94
C HIS A 16 -10.37 -26.37 3.32
N VAL A 17 -9.13 -26.19 2.86
CA VAL A 17 -8.62 -24.90 2.34
C VAL A 17 -9.44 -24.41 1.15
N ASP A 18 -9.90 -25.30 0.27
CA ASP A 18 -10.69 -24.91 -0.90
C ASP A 18 -12.04 -24.29 -0.52
N ILE A 19 -12.78 -24.93 0.39
CA ILE A 19 -14.08 -24.40 0.87
C ILE A 19 -13.86 -23.07 1.61
N PHE A 20 -12.79 -22.99 2.38
CA PHE A 20 -12.39 -21.75 3.02
C PHE A 20 -12.12 -20.65 1.99
N PHE A 21 -11.40 -20.93 0.91
CA PHE A 21 -11.15 -19.96 -0.15
C PHE A 21 -12.43 -19.55 -0.89
N GLU A 22 -13.37 -20.45 -1.15
CA GLU A 22 -14.68 -20.12 -1.74
C GLU A 22 -15.47 -19.09 -0.92
N ILE A 23 -15.30 -19.09 0.40
CA ILE A 23 -15.88 -18.07 1.27
C ILE A 23 -15.07 -16.77 1.16
N VAL A 24 -13.75 -16.86 1.26
CA VAL A 24 -12.87 -15.69 1.33
C VAL A 24 -12.87 -14.88 0.03
N VAL A 25 -13.01 -15.52 -1.15
CA VAL A 25 -13.10 -14.80 -2.44
C VAL A 25 -14.31 -13.87 -2.54
N LYS A 26 -15.31 -14.03 -1.67
CA LYS A 26 -16.51 -13.18 -1.62
C LYS A 26 -16.35 -11.97 -0.68
N LEU A 27 -15.24 -11.87 0.04
CA LEU A 27 -14.97 -10.80 0.99
C LEU A 27 -14.29 -9.60 0.32
N GLU A 28 -14.36 -8.43 0.95
CA GLU A 28 -13.50 -7.30 0.58
C GLU A 28 -12.07 -7.50 1.09
N PRO A 29 -11.04 -6.88 0.49
CA PRO A 29 -9.64 -7.04 0.91
C PRO A 29 -9.38 -6.64 2.36
N ILE A 30 -10.14 -5.69 2.90
CA ILE A 30 -10.05 -5.29 4.31
C ILE A 30 -10.44 -6.44 5.25
N ASP A 31 -11.47 -7.22 4.89
CA ASP A 31 -11.92 -8.36 5.69
C ASP A 31 -10.95 -9.53 5.58
N VAL A 32 -10.42 -9.80 4.38
CA VAL A 32 -9.34 -10.79 4.20
C VAL A 32 -8.10 -10.41 5.01
N LEU A 33 -7.75 -9.11 5.03
CA LEU A 33 -6.65 -8.59 5.83
C LEU A 33 -6.90 -8.79 7.32
N HIS A 34 -8.08 -8.46 7.82
CA HIS A 34 -8.45 -8.72 9.22
C HIS A 34 -8.40 -10.21 9.54
N LEU A 35 -9.00 -11.06 8.71
CA LEU A 35 -9.02 -12.51 8.87
C LEU A 35 -7.60 -13.10 8.95
N SER A 36 -6.69 -12.63 8.10
CA SER A 36 -5.28 -13.02 8.12
C SER A 36 -4.56 -12.66 9.42
N ARG A 37 -5.08 -11.68 10.17
CA ARG A 37 -4.51 -11.22 11.46
C ARG A 37 -5.18 -11.91 12.67
N LEU A 38 -6.35 -12.53 12.50
CA LEU A 38 -7.08 -13.18 13.58
C LEU A 38 -6.38 -14.45 14.12
N SER A 39 -5.71 -15.22 13.26
CA SER A 39 -5.02 -16.44 13.70
C SER A 39 -3.75 -16.74 12.89
N LYS A 40 -2.79 -17.43 13.53
CA LYS A 40 -1.57 -17.89 12.85
C LYS A 40 -1.88 -18.82 11.68
N LYS A 41 -2.93 -19.65 11.78
CA LYS A 41 -3.33 -20.58 10.72
C LYS A 41 -3.90 -19.83 9.52
N PHE A 42 -4.84 -18.90 9.74
CA PHE A 42 -5.36 -18.05 8.66
C PHE A 42 -4.27 -17.22 8.02
N ARG A 43 -3.34 -16.66 8.80
CA ARG A 43 -2.17 -15.96 8.26
C ARG A 43 -1.37 -16.86 7.33
N SER A 44 -1.00 -18.06 7.78
CA SER A 44 -0.20 -19.01 7.01
C SER A 44 -0.90 -19.39 5.69
N THR A 45 -2.21 -19.65 5.75
CA THR A 45 -3.00 -20.02 4.58
C THR A 45 -3.18 -18.85 3.62
N LEU A 46 -3.58 -17.66 4.10
CA LEU A 46 -3.88 -16.50 3.25
C LEU A 46 -2.63 -15.80 2.72
N MET A 47 -1.46 -15.94 3.35
CA MET A 47 -0.20 -15.37 2.86
C MET A 47 0.57 -16.35 1.96
N SER A 48 0.00 -17.51 1.66
CA SER A 48 0.61 -18.51 0.78
C SER A 48 0.42 -18.15 -0.69
N LYS A 49 1.32 -18.64 -1.56
CA LYS A 49 1.24 -18.43 -3.01
C LYS A 49 -0.11 -18.91 -3.62
N PRO A 50 -0.68 -20.06 -3.22
CA PRO A 50 -2.00 -20.48 -3.70
C PRO A 50 -3.13 -19.50 -3.35
N ALA A 51 -3.00 -18.69 -2.30
CA ALA A 51 -4.03 -17.72 -1.93
C ALA A 51 -3.98 -16.43 -2.77
N GLU A 52 -3.00 -16.25 -3.66
CA GLU A 52 -2.86 -15.02 -4.46
C GLU A 52 -4.13 -14.69 -5.27
N TYR A 53 -4.75 -15.72 -5.88
CA TYR A 53 -6.01 -15.53 -6.60
C TYR A 53 -7.15 -15.07 -5.68
N VAL A 54 -7.11 -15.47 -4.40
CA VAL A 54 -8.14 -15.09 -3.41
C VAL A 54 -8.08 -13.61 -3.13
N TRP A 55 -6.88 -13.06 -2.96
CA TRP A 55 -6.71 -11.62 -2.77
C TRP A 55 -7.08 -10.82 -4.01
N LYS A 56 -6.71 -11.31 -5.20
CA LYS A 56 -7.12 -10.69 -6.46
C LYS A 56 -8.64 -10.70 -6.62
N ALA A 57 -9.31 -11.82 -6.32
CA ALA A 57 -10.77 -11.91 -6.37
C ALA A 57 -11.43 -10.98 -5.34
N ALA A 58 -10.92 -10.97 -4.10
CA ALA A 58 -11.39 -10.07 -3.05
C ALA A 58 -11.26 -8.59 -3.46
N ARG A 59 -10.17 -8.22 -4.13
CA ARG A 59 -9.95 -6.89 -4.67
C ARG A 59 -11.01 -6.47 -5.67
N LEU A 60 -11.38 -7.37 -6.58
CA LEU A 60 -12.41 -7.12 -7.60
C LEU A 60 -13.83 -6.99 -7.04
N ASN A 61 -14.06 -7.34 -5.78
CA ASN A 61 -15.34 -7.09 -5.11
C ASN A 61 -15.57 -5.60 -4.78
N ILE A 62 -14.53 -4.76 -4.87
CA ILE A 62 -14.65 -3.31 -4.70
C ILE A 62 -14.73 -2.63 -6.08
N PRO A 63 -15.88 -2.02 -6.45
CA PRO A 63 -16.02 -1.31 -7.71
C PRO A 63 -15.03 -0.15 -7.85
N ASP A 64 -14.53 0.03 -9.07
CA ASP A 64 -13.60 1.09 -9.48
C ASP A 64 -12.28 1.16 -8.67
N PHE A 65 -11.97 0.13 -7.90
CA PHE A 65 -10.74 0.08 -7.11
C PHE A 65 -9.52 -0.11 -8.03
N PRO A 66 -8.47 0.71 -7.90
CA PRO A 66 -7.30 0.61 -8.77
C PRO A 66 -6.68 -0.79 -8.77
N ASP A 67 -6.16 -1.19 -9.92
CA ASP A 67 -5.48 -2.48 -10.06
C ASP A 67 -4.18 -2.52 -9.25
N CYS A 68 -3.90 -3.68 -8.66
CA CYS A 68 -2.65 -3.90 -7.95
C CYS A 68 -1.47 -3.83 -8.95
N PRO A 69 -0.45 -2.99 -8.70
CA PRO A 69 0.68 -2.86 -9.61
C PRO A 69 1.52 -4.16 -9.64
N PRO A 70 2.13 -4.53 -10.77
CA PRO A 70 2.78 -5.84 -10.97
C PRO A 70 3.93 -6.11 -9.98
N ASN A 71 4.57 -5.06 -9.48
CA ASN A 71 5.69 -5.15 -8.53
C ASN A 71 5.22 -5.11 -7.07
N LEU A 72 3.94 -5.38 -6.78
CA LEU A 72 3.38 -5.37 -5.44
C LEU A 72 2.47 -6.60 -5.24
N PRO A 73 2.73 -7.44 -4.22
CA PRO A 73 1.83 -8.55 -3.91
C PRO A 73 0.47 -8.04 -3.42
N GLU A 74 -0.62 -8.67 -3.88
CA GLU A 74 -2.01 -8.33 -3.48
C GLU A 74 -2.22 -8.24 -1.95
N PRO A 75 -1.69 -9.15 -1.10
CA PRO A 75 -1.83 -9.00 0.35
C PRO A 75 -1.15 -7.74 0.91
N ARG A 76 0.00 -7.37 0.33
CA ARG A 76 0.73 -6.15 0.72
C ARG A 76 0.00 -4.91 0.22
N TYR A 77 -0.61 -4.97 -0.96
CA TYR A 77 -1.44 -3.90 -1.50
C TYR A 77 -2.67 -3.64 -0.62
N ALA A 78 -3.38 -4.69 -0.22
CA ALA A 78 -4.48 -4.58 0.73
C ALA A 78 -4.02 -4.01 2.08
N ALA A 79 -2.86 -4.44 2.58
CA ALA A 79 -2.29 -3.91 3.81
C ALA A 79 -1.87 -2.43 3.71
N LEU A 80 -1.38 -1.99 2.56
CA LEU A 80 -1.00 -0.60 2.31
C LEU A 80 -2.22 0.33 2.35
N ILE A 81 -3.34 -0.11 1.77
CA ILE A 81 -4.55 0.71 1.61
C ILE A 81 -5.47 0.66 2.83
N PHE A 82 -5.71 -0.54 3.37
CA PHE A 82 -6.66 -0.75 4.46
C PHE A 82 -5.99 -0.96 5.81
N GLY A 83 -4.67 -1.15 5.83
CA GLY A 83 -3.93 -1.32 7.06
C GLY A 83 -3.76 -0.01 7.82
N ARG A 84 -3.67 -0.14 9.14
CA ARG A 84 -3.34 0.98 10.03
C ARG A 84 -1.98 0.82 10.70
N HIS A 85 -1.17 -0.15 10.29
CA HIS A 85 0.12 -0.40 10.93
C HIS A 85 1.18 0.46 10.25
N CYS A 86 2.05 1.08 11.03
CA CYS A 86 3.21 1.79 10.52
C CYS A 86 4.31 0.80 10.10
N ASP A 87 4.71 0.83 8.83
CA ASP A 87 5.75 -0.05 8.30
C ASP A 87 7.13 0.23 8.93
N THR A 88 7.37 1.47 9.35
CA THR A 88 8.65 1.88 9.93
C THR A 88 8.81 1.46 11.40
N CYS A 89 7.73 1.42 12.18
CA CYS A 89 7.83 1.13 13.62
C CYS A 89 7.16 -0.18 14.06
N GLY A 90 6.30 -0.78 13.22
CA GLY A 90 5.66 -2.08 13.47
C GLY A 90 4.69 -2.16 14.66
N VAL A 91 4.60 -1.10 15.47
CA VAL A 91 3.90 -1.11 16.77
C VAL A 91 2.81 -0.04 16.85
N GLY A 92 2.95 1.07 16.12
CA GLY A 92 2.02 2.19 16.16
C GLY A 92 1.03 2.23 14.99
N SER A 93 -0.06 2.99 15.18
CA SER A 93 -0.92 3.34 14.05
C SER A 93 -0.14 4.23 13.09
N ALA A 94 -0.15 3.90 11.80
CA ALA A 94 0.29 4.83 10.77
C ALA A 94 -0.63 6.06 10.81
N SER A 95 -0.04 7.25 10.79
CA SER A 95 -0.81 8.51 10.71
C SER A 95 -0.85 9.06 9.30
N LYS A 96 0.07 8.62 8.43
CA LYS A 96 0.10 8.94 7.00
C LYS A 96 0.47 7.69 6.19
N VAL A 97 -0.08 7.62 4.98
CA VAL A 97 0.25 6.59 3.99
C VAL A 97 0.62 7.32 2.71
N ASP A 98 1.73 6.92 2.11
CA ASP A 98 2.14 7.38 0.78
C ASP A 98 2.16 6.17 -0.16
N TYR A 99 1.27 6.20 -1.16
CA TYR A 99 1.09 5.09 -2.09
C TYR A 99 2.19 5.04 -3.15
N ALA A 100 2.85 6.16 -3.45
CA ALA A 100 4.00 6.21 -4.36
C ALA A 100 5.21 5.55 -3.70
N LEU A 101 5.47 5.86 -2.42
CA LEU A 101 6.50 5.19 -1.63
C LEU A 101 6.15 3.75 -1.25
N ARG A 102 4.86 3.38 -1.37
CA ARG A 102 4.32 2.08 -0.93
C ARG A 102 4.62 1.80 0.54
N ALA A 103 4.52 2.84 1.36
CA ALA A 103 4.89 2.81 2.76
C ALA A 103 3.91 3.62 3.61
N SER A 104 3.61 3.09 4.78
CA SER A 104 2.92 3.81 5.84
C SER A 104 3.92 4.28 6.91
N TYR A 105 3.75 5.49 7.43
CA TYR A 105 4.67 6.03 8.42
C TYR A 105 3.96 6.87 9.48
N SER A 106 4.57 6.89 10.66
CA SER A 106 4.27 7.86 11.71
C SER A 106 5.13 9.10 11.44
N VAL A 107 4.54 10.30 11.50
CA VAL A 107 5.24 11.57 11.22
C VAL A 107 6.58 11.63 11.96
N LYS A 108 7.68 11.55 11.22
CA LYS A 108 9.03 11.88 11.67
C LYS A 108 9.65 12.75 10.58
N GLN A 109 10.28 13.85 11.00
CA GLN A 109 10.90 14.83 10.12
C GLN A 109 11.97 14.19 9.22
N GLY A 110 12.04 14.63 7.97
CA GLY A 110 13.06 14.24 7.02
C GLY A 110 14.47 14.65 7.47
N LYS A 111 15.49 13.99 6.91
CA LYS A 111 16.90 14.33 7.05
C LYS A 111 17.46 14.60 5.66
N THR A 112 18.48 15.45 5.57
CA THR A 112 19.27 15.63 4.34
C THR A 112 19.84 14.29 3.86
N LEU A 113 19.61 13.96 2.59
CA LEU A 113 19.97 12.66 2.01
C LEU A 113 21.38 12.62 1.42
N LYS A 114 21.90 13.77 0.93
CA LYS A 114 23.31 13.90 0.54
C LYS A 114 24.22 14.03 1.75
N THR A 115 24.46 12.90 2.40
CA THR A 115 25.51 12.77 3.41
C THR A 115 26.89 12.73 2.74
N GLU A 116 27.97 12.81 3.53
CA GLU A 116 29.36 12.68 3.02
C GLU A 116 29.56 11.44 2.13
N GLN A 117 28.81 10.37 2.38
CA GLN A 117 28.86 9.13 1.60
C GLN A 117 28.39 9.33 0.15
N TYR A 118 27.41 10.19 -0.10
CA TYR A 118 26.76 10.36 -1.40
C TYR A 118 27.04 11.71 -2.07
N LYS A 119 28.06 12.44 -1.60
CA LYS A 119 28.41 13.77 -2.13
C LYS A 119 28.78 13.80 -3.62
N ASN A 120 29.26 12.66 -4.14
CA ASN A 120 29.67 12.51 -5.54
C ASN A 120 28.54 12.00 -6.44
N VAL A 121 27.35 11.73 -5.88
CA VAL A 121 26.18 11.35 -6.65
C VAL A 121 25.59 12.63 -7.25
N ASP A 122 25.47 12.64 -8.58
CA ASP A 122 24.88 13.77 -9.29
C ASP A 122 23.35 13.82 -9.10
N ASP A 123 22.78 14.98 -9.41
CA ASP A 123 21.38 15.29 -9.11
C ASP A 123 20.37 14.45 -9.88
N GLN A 124 20.78 13.71 -10.92
CA GLN A 124 19.82 12.88 -11.67
C GLN A 124 19.22 11.76 -10.81
N ILE A 125 19.88 11.36 -9.70
CA ILE A 125 19.37 10.32 -8.79
C ILE A 125 17.98 10.65 -8.23
N PHE A 126 17.70 11.94 -8.03
CA PHE A 126 16.43 12.40 -7.48
C PHE A 126 15.24 12.12 -8.39
N LYS A 127 15.50 12.02 -9.71
CA LYS A 127 14.49 11.66 -10.72
C LYS A 127 14.25 10.15 -10.82
N LEU A 128 15.02 9.33 -10.09
CA LEU A 128 14.93 7.87 -10.11
C LEU A 128 14.06 7.32 -8.99
N LEU A 129 13.58 8.19 -8.10
CA LEU A 129 12.89 7.82 -6.87
C LEU A 129 11.55 8.57 -6.81
N PRO A 130 10.50 7.94 -6.28
CA PRO A 130 9.29 8.67 -5.98
C PRO A 130 9.51 9.64 -4.81
N ILE A 131 8.98 10.85 -4.94
CA ILE A 131 8.97 11.82 -3.83
C ILE A 131 7.90 11.45 -2.79
N ALA A 132 8.21 11.77 -1.53
CA ALA A 132 7.41 11.49 -0.35
C ALA A 132 6.36 12.58 -0.08
N GLU A 133 5.69 13.03 -1.14
CA GLU A 133 4.63 14.02 -1.10
C GLU A 133 3.36 13.43 -1.70
N PRO A 134 2.38 13.02 -0.87
CA PRO A 134 1.19 12.33 -1.37
C PRO A 134 0.39 13.16 -2.39
N GLU A 135 0.40 14.49 -2.26
CA GLU A 135 -0.45 15.40 -3.04
C GLU A 135 0.26 16.03 -4.26
N CYS A 136 1.53 15.71 -4.54
CA CYS A 136 2.26 16.33 -5.63
C CYS A 136 1.84 15.79 -7.01
N HIS A 137 1.77 16.67 -8.01
CA HIS A 137 1.87 16.26 -9.40
C HIS A 137 3.34 16.08 -9.74
N ASP A 138 3.73 14.90 -10.21
CA ASP A 138 5.09 14.64 -10.70
C ASP A 138 5.32 15.44 -11.99
N ASP A 139 5.95 16.60 -11.86
CA ASP A 139 6.40 17.46 -12.96
C ASP A 139 7.80 17.06 -13.47
N ASN A 140 8.39 16.00 -12.93
CA ASN A 140 9.76 15.53 -13.17
C ASN A 140 10.87 16.54 -12.79
N GLU A 141 10.56 17.54 -11.97
CA GLU A 141 11.50 18.55 -11.48
C GLU A 141 11.97 18.25 -10.03
N HIS A 142 12.38 17.01 -9.78
CA HIS A 142 12.82 16.58 -8.44
C HIS A 142 14.28 16.90 -8.13
N ASP A 143 14.54 17.39 -6.92
CA ASP A 143 15.87 17.75 -6.43
C ASP A 143 16.13 17.35 -4.96
N ALA A 144 17.26 17.82 -4.41
CA ALA A 144 17.71 17.46 -3.06
C ALA A 144 16.89 18.05 -1.91
N GLN A 145 16.04 19.04 -2.17
CA GLN A 145 15.15 19.68 -1.20
C GLN A 145 13.86 18.89 -0.98
N ASP A 146 13.49 18.04 -1.94
CA ASP A 146 12.32 17.17 -1.80
C ASP A 146 12.52 16.08 -0.75
N PHE A 147 11.40 15.53 -0.27
CA PHE A 147 11.41 14.44 0.68
C PHE A 147 11.46 13.10 -0.05
N TYR A 148 12.33 12.19 0.40
CA TYR A 148 12.39 10.82 -0.13
C TYR A 148 12.40 9.79 0.99
N TYR A 149 11.97 8.58 0.65
CA TYR A 149 12.07 7.44 1.56
C TYR A 149 13.53 6.98 1.70
N LYS A 150 14.15 7.38 2.82
CA LYS A 150 15.58 7.18 3.09
C LYS A 150 16.11 5.77 2.78
N PRO A 151 15.49 4.66 3.24
CA PRO A 151 16.01 3.32 2.96
C PRO A 151 16.03 2.96 1.47
N GLU A 152 15.05 3.46 0.69
CA GLU A 152 15.04 3.25 -0.76
C GLU A 152 16.06 4.16 -1.45
N PHE A 153 16.21 5.41 -1.00
CA PHE A 153 17.26 6.31 -1.49
C PHE A 153 18.66 5.70 -1.33
N GLU A 154 19.01 5.22 -0.13
CA GLU A 154 20.33 4.61 0.13
C GLU A 154 20.57 3.40 -0.77
N ARG A 155 19.56 2.52 -0.90
CA ARG A 155 19.65 1.34 -1.78
C ARG A 155 19.88 1.72 -3.25
N ILE A 156 19.14 2.71 -3.76
CA ILE A 156 19.27 3.17 -5.14
C ILE A 156 20.60 3.89 -5.36
N ALA A 157 21.05 4.71 -4.41
CA ALA A 157 22.33 5.39 -4.48
C ALA A 157 23.51 4.41 -4.56
N ASP A 158 23.48 3.35 -3.74
CA ASP A 158 24.50 2.30 -3.78
C ASP A 158 24.53 1.58 -5.14
N GLN A 159 23.36 1.20 -5.68
CA GLN A 159 23.25 0.57 -7.01
C GLN A 159 23.71 1.50 -8.12
N TYR A 160 23.32 2.77 -8.05
CA TYR A 160 23.67 3.82 -8.99
C TYR A 160 25.18 4.01 -9.08
N MET A 161 25.86 4.15 -7.93
CA MET A 161 27.31 4.29 -7.86
C MET A 161 28.03 3.04 -8.38
N ALA A 162 27.52 1.85 -8.06
CA ALA A 162 28.10 0.59 -8.51
C ALA A 162 27.98 0.36 -10.02
N LEU A 163 26.87 0.77 -10.63
CA LEU A 163 26.61 0.63 -12.07
C LEU A 163 27.19 1.77 -12.90
N ARG A 164 27.54 2.92 -12.30
CA ARG A 164 28.09 4.08 -13.02
C ARG A 164 29.21 3.78 -14.02
N PRO A 165 30.14 2.82 -13.77
CA PRO A 165 31.18 2.46 -14.75
C PRO A 165 30.68 1.65 -15.96
N ASP A 166 29.48 1.06 -15.89
CA ASP A 166 28.90 0.22 -16.95
C ASP A 166 28.16 1.08 -17.98
N GLU A 167 28.74 1.21 -19.17
CA GLU A 167 28.21 2.05 -20.27
C GLU A 167 26.84 1.59 -20.79
N GLU A 168 26.49 0.31 -20.64
CA GLU A 168 25.23 -0.25 -21.16
C GLU A 168 24.19 -0.48 -20.05
N GLY A 169 24.63 -0.94 -18.88
CA GLY A 169 23.77 -1.18 -17.73
C GLY A 169 23.30 0.10 -17.05
N PHE A 170 24.14 1.14 -17.00
CA PHE A 170 23.81 2.38 -16.31
C PHE A 170 22.64 3.16 -16.96
N PRO A 171 22.62 3.41 -18.29
CA PRO A 171 21.49 4.09 -18.91
C PRO A 171 20.19 3.30 -18.77
N ARG A 172 20.25 1.96 -18.85
CA ARG A 172 19.11 1.07 -18.67
C ARG A 172 18.54 1.16 -17.25
N PHE A 173 19.40 1.15 -16.25
CA PHE A 173 19.03 1.31 -14.85
C PHE A 173 18.32 2.65 -14.61
N VAL A 174 18.89 3.74 -15.16
CA VAL A 174 18.33 5.09 -15.07
C VAL A 174 16.93 5.15 -15.68
N GLU A 175 16.76 4.66 -16.91
CA GLU A 175 15.48 4.70 -17.61
C GLU A 175 14.41 3.83 -16.93
N GLU A 176 14.80 2.64 -16.47
CA GLU A 176 13.93 1.75 -15.72
C GLU A 176 13.42 2.43 -14.44
N HIS A 177 14.31 3.04 -13.66
CA HIS A 177 13.93 3.67 -12.39
C HIS A 177 13.09 4.93 -12.57
N LYS A 178 13.34 5.74 -13.61
CA LYS A 178 12.44 6.83 -14.00
C LYS A 178 11.04 6.31 -14.29
N THR A 179 10.95 5.28 -15.14
CA THR A 179 9.65 4.66 -15.48
C THR A 179 8.95 4.15 -14.24
N ILE A 180 9.67 3.50 -13.32
CA ILE A 180 9.13 3.01 -12.05
C ILE A 180 8.61 4.17 -11.17
N ALA A 181 9.36 5.26 -11.04
CA ALA A 181 8.95 6.43 -10.26
C ALA A 181 7.66 7.05 -10.83
N THR A 182 7.62 7.32 -12.14
CA THR A 182 6.44 7.88 -12.82
C THR A 182 5.22 6.96 -12.68
N MET A 183 5.38 5.64 -12.89
CA MET A 183 4.29 4.68 -12.71
C MET A 183 3.76 4.69 -11.27
N ARG A 184 4.64 4.81 -10.27
CA ARG A 184 4.23 4.88 -8.85
C ARG A 184 3.47 6.18 -8.56
N HIS A 185 3.90 7.33 -9.09
CA HIS A 185 3.16 8.58 -8.95
C HIS A 185 1.79 8.54 -9.61
N GLN A 186 1.70 8.00 -10.83
CA GLN A 186 0.42 7.83 -11.52
C GLN A 186 -0.53 6.93 -10.71
N HIS A 187 -0.02 5.82 -10.16
CA HIS A 187 -0.80 4.92 -9.32
C HIS A 187 -1.25 5.59 -8.01
N ASN A 188 -0.39 6.39 -7.37
CA ASN A 188 -0.74 7.18 -6.20
C ASN A 188 -1.90 8.14 -6.49
N LYS A 189 -1.85 8.86 -7.61
CA LYS A 189 -2.94 9.74 -8.05
C LYS A 189 -4.26 8.97 -8.23
N GLN A 190 -4.23 7.84 -8.94
CA GLN A 190 -5.43 7.00 -9.13
C GLN A 190 -6.05 6.56 -7.79
N LEU A 191 -5.23 6.20 -6.82
CA LEU A 191 -5.67 5.81 -5.49
C LEU A 191 -6.28 6.97 -4.71
N LEU A 192 -5.64 8.14 -4.72
CA LEU A 192 -6.17 9.33 -4.06
C LEU A 192 -7.51 9.77 -4.67
N ASP A 193 -7.62 9.76 -6.00
CA ASP A 193 -8.86 10.05 -6.71
C ASP A 193 -9.97 9.04 -6.35
N TRP A 194 -9.63 7.75 -6.22
CA TRP A 194 -10.57 6.72 -5.79
C TRP A 194 -11.02 6.91 -4.32
N ILE A 195 -10.08 7.17 -3.41
CA ILE A 195 -10.35 7.43 -1.99
C ILE A 195 -11.28 8.64 -1.85
N GLN A 196 -10.97 9.74 -2.54
CA GLN A 196 -11.76 10.96 -2.51
C GLN A 196 -13.20 10.72 -2.98
N ARG A 197 -13.37 10.04 -4.13
CA ARG A 197 -14.71 9.67 -4.65
C ARG A 197 -15.51 8.84 -3.64
N ARG A 198 -14.87 7.87 -2.97
CA ARG A 198 -15.52 7.02 -1.96
C ARG A 198 -15.95 7.83 -0.73
N HIS A 199 -15.13 8.77 -0.26
CA HIS A 199 -15.52 9.68 0.83
C HIS A 199 -16.73 10.54 0.44
N THR A 200 -16.73 11.15 -0.75
CA THR A 200 -17.85 11.98 -1.22
C THR A 200 -19.15 11.18 -1.37
N SER A 201 -19.07 9.97 -1.95
CA SER A 201 -20.23 9.07 -2.10
C SER A 201 -20.80 8.63 -0.75
N CYS A 202 -19.93 8.37 0.23
CA CYS A 202 -20.33 7.99 1.58
C CYS A 202 -21.03 9.17 2.29
N SER A 203 -20.47 10.38 2.21
CA SER A 203 -21.10 11.60 2.74
C SER A 203 -22.46 11.91 2.09
N GLN A 204 -22.62 11.63 0.80
CA GLN A 204 -23.91 11.77 0.10
C GLN A 204 -24.93 10.69 0.49
N GLN A 205 -24.51 9.44 0.70
CA GLN A 205 -25.39 8.38 1.22
C GLN A 205 -25.90 8.68 2.63
N PHE A 206 -25.09 9.31 3.49
CA PHE A 206 -25.54 9.77 4.81
C PHE A 206 -26.45 11.00 4.77
N ALA A 207 -26.35 11.85 3.75
CA ALA A 207 -27.22 13.02 3.58
C ALA A 207 -28.63 12.67 3.09
N VAL A 208 -28.78 11.56 2.36
CA VAL A 208 -30.08 11.10 1.79
C VAL A 208 -30.89 10.26 2.80
N GLY A 209 -30.29 9.86 3.93
CA GLY A 209 -30.89 8.94 4.91
C GLY A 209 -31.54 9.57 6.15
N ILE A 210 -31.58 10.89 6.31
CA ILE A 210 -32.22 11.56 7.46
C ILE A 210 -33.50 12.26 6.99
N PRO A 211 -34.70 11.71 7.22
CA PRO A 211 -35.92 12.48 7.02
C PRO A 211 -35.94 13.62 8.05
N SER A 212 -36.18 14.84 7.57
CA SER A 212 -36.29 16.04 8.41
C SER A 212 -37.31 15.79 9.52
N ARG A 213 -36.93 16.15 10.74
CA ARG A 213 -37.71 15.93 11.96
C ARG A 213 -38.83 16.98 12.12
N ASP A 214 -39.54 17.29 11.03
CA ASP A 214 -40.59 18.33 10.95
C ASP A 214 -41.95 17.77 10.49
N VAL A 215 -42.24 16.50 10.77
CA VAL A 215 -43.59 15.94 10.58
C VAL A 215 -43.99 15.11 11.80
N LEU A 216 -44.02 15.73 12.98
CA LEU A 216 -44.72 15.23 14.17
C LEU A 216 -45.22 16.39 15.05
N GLU A 217 -45.77 17.43 14.43
CA GLU A 217 -46.74 18.32 15.09
C GLU A 217 -47.87 18.63 14.11
N ARG A 218 -48.89 17.77 14.11
CA ARG A 218 -50.31 18.07 13.85
C ARG A 218 -51.16 16.87 14.23
#